data_AF-A0A7J9ATW4-F1
#
_entry.id   AF-A0A7J9ATW4-F1
#
_cell.length_a   1.000
_cell.length_b   1.000
_cell.length_c   1.000
_cell.angle_alpha   90.00
_cell.angle_beta   90.00
_cell.angle_gamma   90.00
#
_symmetry.space_group_name_H-M   'P 1'
#
loop_
_entity.id
_entity.type
_entity.pdbx_description
1 polymer ?
#
loop_
_entity_poly.entity_id
_entity_poly.type
_entity_poly.pdbx_seq_one_letter_code
_entity_poly.pdbx_strand_id
1 'polypeptide(L)'
;VYWKQKVKNKSGYKDPAVLASETPFTVNEVKALYDLFKRVSSSIIDDGLIQKEEFQHSVFRNNNKQNLFADRVFDLFDVKHKGVIEFGEFLCSLSVFHPSAPIADKVAFLFNC
;
A
#
# COMPACT_ATOMS: atom_id res chain seq x y z
N VAL A 1 -12.91 -12.12 2.98
CA VAL A 1 -11.53 -11.91 2.49
C VAL A 1 -11.45 -12.38 1.03
N TYR A 2 -11.84 -11.52 0.08
CA TYR A 2 -12.07 -11.88 -1.34
C TYR A 2 -10.79 -11.92 -2.20
N TRP A 3 -9.60 -12.02 -1.60
CA TRP A 3 -8.33 -11.80 -2.30
C TRP A 3 -7.38 -12.98 -2.31
N LYS A 4 -7.87 -14.20 -2.04
CA LYS A 4 -6.97 -15.36 -2.01
C LYS A 4 -6.49 -15.87 -3.37
N GLN A 5 -7.03 -15.42 -4.51
CA GLN A 5 -6.54 -15.92 -5.81
C GLN A 5 -6.66 -14.89 -6.93
N LYS A 6 -5.53 -14.27 -7.30
CA LYS A 6 -5.06 -14.12 -8.69
C LYS A 6 -3.75 -13.34 -8.72
N VAL A 7 -2.64 -14.08 -8.77
CA VAL A 7 -1.30 -13.57 -9.10
C VAL A 7 -1.01 -13.90 -10.57
N LYS A 8 -0.64 -12.87 -11.35
CA LYS A 8 0.39 -12.87 -12.41
C LYS A 8 0.17 -11.69 -13.37
N ASN A 9 0.83 -10.56 -13.12
CA ASN A 9 1.29 -9.69 -14.20
C ASN A 9 2.60 -9.01 -13.80
N LYS A 10 3.58 -9.00 -14.72
CA LYS A 10 4.99 -8.66 -14.46
C LYS A 10 5.25 -7.17 -14.15
N SER A 11 4.23 -6.32 -14.06
CA SER A 11 4.36 -4.89 -13.80
C SER A 11 3.61 -4.38 -12.57
N GLY A 12 2.90 -5.21 -11.80
CA GLY A 12 2.16 -4.79 -10.59
C GLY A 12 0.97 -3.84 -10.83
N TYR A 13 0.99 -3.05 -11.90
CA TYR A 13 -0.06 -2.12 -12.31
C TYR A 13 -1.16 -2.86 -13.08
N LYS A 14 -2.28 -3.07 -12.41
CA LYS A 14 -3.54 -3.50 -13.03
C LYS A 14 -4.26 -2.28 -13.62
N ASP A 15 -5.19 -2.53 -14.54
CA ASP A 15 -6.08 -1.49 -15.07
C ASP A 15 -6.78 -0.75 -13.90
N PRO A 16 -6.67 0.59 -13.80
CA PRO A 16 -7.33 1.38 -12.77
C PRO A 16 -8.84 1.15 -12.68
N ALA A 17 -9.50 0.82 -13.79
CA ALA A 17 -10.94 0.51 -13.78
C ALA A 17 -11.24 -0.79 -13.01
N VAL A 18 -10.37 -1.79 -13.12
CA VAL A 18 -10.48 -3.05 -12.37
C VAL A 18 -10.20 -2.81 -10.89
N LEU A 19 -9.15 -2.05 -10.58
CA LEU A 19 -8.81 -1.74 -9.19
C LEU A 19 -9.88 -0.89 -8.49
N ALA A 20 -10.50 0.04 -9.21
CA ALA A 20 -11.58 0.86 -8.69
C ALA A 20 -12.86 0.04 -8.42
N SER A 21 -13.16 -0.98 -9.22
CA SER A 21 -14.34 -1.83 -8.96
C SER A 21 -14.13 -2.77 -7.76
N GLU A 22 -12.89 -3.02 -7.38
CA GLU A 22 -12.51 -3.89 -6.28
C GLU A 22 -12.20 -3.13 -4.96
N THR A 23 -12.28 -1.79 -4.97
CA THR A 23 -11.97 -0.93 -3.82
C THR A 23 -13.01 0.18 -3.64
N PRO A 24 -13.05 0.89 -2.50
CA PRO A 24 -13.92 2.07 -2.33
C PRO A 24 -13.51 3.29 -3.17
N PHE A 25 -12.40 3.22 -3.92
CA PHE A 25 -11.85 4.34 -4.67
C PHE A 25 -12.42 4.43 -6.08
N THR A 26 -12.63 5.65 -6.56
CA THR A 26 -12.93 5.93 -7.96
C THR A 26 -11.70 5.69 -8.84
N VAL A 27 -11.90 5.55 -10.16
CA VAL A 27 -10.82 5.40 -11.14
C VAL A 27 -9.79 6.54 -11.05
N ASN A 28 -10.24 7.77 -10.79
CA ASN A 28 -9.35 8.92 -10.68
C ASN A 28 -8.54 8.88 -9.38
N GLU A 29 -9.14 8.45 -8.27
CA GLU A 29 -8.42 8.26 -7.00
C GLU A 29 -7.38 7.15 -7.11
N VAL A 30 -7.70 6.02 -7.77
CA VAL A 30 -6.71 4.95 -8.02
C VAL A 30 -5.52 5.47 -8.82
N LYS A 31 -5.75 6.30 -9.86
CA LYS A 31 -4.67 6.93 -10.63
C LYS A 31 -3.83 7.87 -9.77
N ALA A 32 -4.47 8.72 -8.96
CA ALA A 32 -3.78 9.63 -8.05
C ALA A 32 -2.95 8.88 -7.00
N LEU A 33 -3.48 7.75 -6.48
CA LEU A 33 -2.75 6.86 -5.57
C LEU A 33 -1.57 6.18 -6.25
N TYR A 34 -1.68 5.83 -7.53
CA TYR A 34 -0.55 5.30 -8.30
C TYR A 34 0.54 6.35 -8.52
N ASP A 35 0.16 7.61 -8.79
CA ASP A 35 1.13 8.70 -8.88
C ASP A 35 1.82 8.98 -7.53
N LEU A 36 1.08 8.89 -6.43
CA LEU A 36 1.64 8.94 -5.08
C LEU A 36 2.62 7.78 -4.85
N PHE A 37 2.21 6.55 -5.20
CA PHE A 37 3.05 5.35 -5.06
C PHE A 37 4.37 5.52 -5.79
N LYS A 38 4.35 5.90 -7.07
CA LYS A 38 5.56 6.14 -7.88
C LYS A 38 6.50 7.14 -7.23
N ARG A 39 5.95 8.23 -6.67
CA ARG A 39 6.78 9.25 -5.99
C ARG A 39 7.49 8.71 -4.75
N VAL A 40 6.87 7.77 -4.04
CA VAL A 40 7.45 7.15 -2.84
C VAL A 40 8.45 6.05 -3.24
N SER A 41 8.08 5.18 -4.19
CA SER A 41 8.86 4.03 -4.66
C SER A 41 10.06 4.37 -5.56
N SER A 42 10.34 5.66 -5.71
CA SER A 42 11.48 6.17 -6.48
C SER A 42 12.22 7.23 -5.68
N SER A 43 11.99 7.28 -4.36
CA SER A 43 12.52 8.35 -3.51
C SER A 43 13.98 8.12 -3.14
N ILE A 44 14.42 6.86 -3.10
CA ILE A 44 15.82 6.47 -2.89
C ILE A 44 16.29 5.60 -4.05
N ILE A 45 15.52 4.58 -4.43
CA ILE A 45 15.85 3.63 -5.50
C ILE A 45 14.66 3.55 -6.45
N ASP A 46 14.88 3.78 -7.74
CA ASP A 46 13.83 3.69 -8.76
C ASP A 46 13.68 2.24 -9.26
N ASP A 47 13.11 1.37 -8.43
CA ASP A 47 12.81 -0.04 -8.76
C ASP A 47 11.30 -0.33 -8.87
N GLY A 48 10.45 0.66 -8.60
CA GLY A 48 9.00 0.55 -8.64
C GLY A 48 8.40 -0.23 -7.46
N LEU A 49 9.17 -0.42 -6.39
CA LEU A 49 8.75 -1.01 -5.12
C LEU A 49 8.98 0.02 -4.02
N ILE A 50 8.16 0.03 -2.96
CA ILE A 50 8.45 0.86 -1.81
C ILE A 50 9.27 0.04 -0.83
N GLN A 51 10.54 0.40 -0.66
CA GLN A 51 11.40 -0.16 0.38
C GLN A 51 11.10 0.48 1.74
N LYS A 52 11.52 -0.17 2.83
CA LYS A 52 11.26 0.32 4.19
C LYS A 52 11.85 1.70 4.43
N GLU A 53 13.05 1.93 3.93
CA GLU A 53 13.78 3.19 4.01
C GLU A 53 13.03 4.31 3.26
N GLU A 54 12.50 4.00 2.07
CA GLU A 54 11.72 4.94 1.26
C GLU A 54 10.40 5.30 1.93
N PHE A 55 9.73 4.32 2.53
CA PHE A 55 8.50 4.52 3.29
C PHE A 55 8.75 5.43 4.50
N GLN A 56 9.77 5.12 5.31
CA GLN A 56 10.13 5.90 6.49
C GLN A 56 10.54 7.34 6.13
N HIS A 57 11.34 7.49 5.07
CA HIS A 57 11.79 8.78 4.58
C HIS A 57 10.60 9.62 4.05
N SER A 58 9.77 9.04 3.18
CA SER A 58 8.72 9.78 2.47
C SER A 58 7.49 10.06 3.33
N VAL A 59 7.07 9.11 4.17
CA VAL A 59 5.84 9.21 4.95
C VAL A 59 6.07 9.89 6.30
N PHE A 60 7.15 9.52 7.00
CA PHE A 60 7.43 10.04 8.35
C PHE A 60 8.45 11.17 8.38
N ARG A 61 9.01 11.57 7.23
CA ARG A 61 10.10 12.59 7.11
C ARG A 61 11.22 12.30 8.11
N ASN A 62 11.50 11.02 8.30
CA ASN A 62 12.37 10.55 9.36
C ASN A 62 13.79 10.39 8.83
N ASN A 63 14.72 11.18 9.37
CA ASN A 63 16.14 11.15 9.01
C ASN A 63 16.91 10.19 9.92
N ASN A 64 16.61 8.89 9.85
CA ASN A 64 17.39 7.81 10.49
C ASN A 64 17.18 7.61 12.01
N LYS A 65 16.03 7.99 12.59
CA LYS A 65 15.67 7.53 13.94
C LYS A 65 14.81 6.27 13.87
N GLN A 66 15.16 5.24 14.64
CA GLN A 66 14.29 4.08 14.80
C GLN A 66 12.91 4.53 15.28
N ASN A 67 11.87 4.13 14.55
CA ASN A 67 10.49 4.47 14.87
C ASN A 67 9.66 3.19 14.78
N LEU A 68 9.39 2.60 15.95
CA LEU A 68 8.60 1.37 16.07
C LEU A 68 7.20 1.50 15.46
N PHE A 69 6.61 2.71 15.47
CA PHE A 69 5.32 2.94 14.83
C PHE A 69 5.45 2.88 13.30
N ALA A 70 6.48 3.50 12.73
CA ALA A 70 6.74 3.43 11.29
C ALA A 70 7.03 1.99 10.84
N ASP A 71 7.76 1.22 11.66
CA ASP A 71 7.99 -0.20 11.43
C ASP A 71 6.68 -0.99 11.39
N ARG A 72 5.81 -0.81 12.40
CA ARG A 72 4.51 -1.49 12.47
C ARG A 72 3.57 -1.10 11.33
N VAL A 73 3.55 0.17 10.93
CA VAL A 73 2.74 0.61 9.79
C VAL A 73 3.30 0.05 8.49
N PHE A 74 4.62 -0.04 8.33
CA PHE A 74 5.22 -0.69 7.17
C PHE A 74 4.81 -2.17 7.10
N ASP A 75 4.91 -2.90 8.22
CA ASP A 75 4.53 -4.32 8.29
C ASP A 75 3.04 -4.54 7.95
N LEU A 76 2.16 -3.59 8.30
CA LEU A 76 0.74 -3.62 7.91
C LEU A 76 0.56 -3.44 6.40
N PHE A 77 1.44 -2.68 5.75
CA PHE A 77 1.39 -2.45 4.31
C PHE A 77 2.06 -3.58 3.52
N ASP A 78 3.09 -4.23 4.05
CA ASP A 78 3.74 -5.41 3.47
C ASP A 78 2.96 -6.69 3.79
N VAL A 79 1.73 -6.77 3.28
CA VAL A 79 0.78 -7.86 3.53
C VAL A 79 1.35 -9.24 3.15
N LYS A 80 2.26 -9.30 2.17
CA LYS A 80 2.91 -10.56 1.74
C LYS A 80 4.22 -10.84 2.48
N HIS A 81 4.66 -9.97 3.39
CA HIS A 81 5.88 -10.09 4.18
C HIS A 81 7.14 -10.34 3.34
N LYS A 82 7.32 -9.55 2.28
CA LYS A 82 8.47 -9.64 1.37
C LYS A 82 9.56 -8.62 1.68
N GLY A 83 9.32 -7.70 2.62
CA GLY A 83 10.19 -6.56 2.92
C GLY A 83 10.06 -5.40 1.94
N VAL A 84 9.09 -5.45 1.03
CA VAL A 84 8.81 -4.43 0.00
C VAL A 84 7.31 -4.32 -0.22
N ILE A 85 6.81 -3.12 -0.46
CA ILE A 85 5.38 -2.90 -0.72
C ILE A 85 5.17 -2.73 -2.23
N GLU A 86 4.42 -3.66 -2.82
CA GLU A 86 3.93 -3.53 -4.21
C GLU A 86 2.72 -2.57 -4.27
N PHE A 87 2.44 -1.96 -5.43
CA PHE A 87 1.29 -1.03 -5.57
C PHE A 87 -0.04 -1.63 -5.13
N GLY A 88 -0.28 -2.91 -5.40
CA GLY A 88 -1.50 -3.59 -4.96
C GLY A 88 -1.64 -3.67 -3.44
N GLU A 89 -0.52 -3.82 -2.72
CA GLU A 89 -0.50 -3.86 -1.25
C GLU A 89 -0.69 -2.45 -0.67
N PHE A 90 -0.07 -1.45 -1.30
CA PHE A 90 -0.29 -0.03 -0.97
C PHE A 90 -1.76 0.37 -1.12
N LEU A 91 -2.38 0.04 -2.26
CA LEU A 91 -3.77 0.35 -2.54
C LEU A 91 -4.72 -0.39 -1.59
N CYS A 92 -4.48 -1.69 -1.37
CA CYS A 92 -5.29 -2.51 -0.47
C CYS A 92 -5.26 -1.96 0.96
N SER A 93 -4.07 -1.64 1.47
CA SER A 93 -3.90 -1.10 2.82
C SER A 93 -4.65 0.23 2.96
N LEU A 94 -4.52 1.14 2.01
CA LEU A 94 -5.25 2.41 2.01
C LEU A 94 -6.77 2.25 1.85
N SER A 95 -7.23 1.22 1.15
CA SER A 95 -8.67 0.96 1.00
C SER A 95 -9.35 0.68 2.34
N VAL A 96 -8.65 0.00 3.26
CA VAL A 96 -9.13 -0.25 4.62
C VAL A 96 -9.21 1.04 5.42
N PHE A 97 -8.24 1.94 5.26
CA PHE A 97 -8.24 3.22 5.97
C PHE A 97 -9.22 4.25 5.39
N HIS A 98 -9.90 3.95 4.27
CA HIS A 98 -10.87 4.85 3.67
C HIS A 98 -11.98 5.25 4.67
N PRO A 99 -12.43 6.52 4.72
CA PRO A 99 -13.45 6.95 5.67
C PRO A 99 -14.78 6.19 5.55
N SER A 100 -15.15 5.75 4.36
CA SER A 100 -16.37 4.96 4.13
C SER A 100 -16.23 3.45 4.40
N ALA A 101 -15.01 2.96 4.65
CA ALA A 101 -14.80 1.54 4.94
C ALA A 101 -15.39 1.18 6.32
N PRO A 102 -16.08 0.02 6.45
CA PRO A 102 -16.62 -0.42 7.73
C PRO A 102 -15.56 -0.50 8.82
N ILE A 103 -15.88 -0.05 10.03
CA ILE A 103 -14.93 -0.11 11.15
C ILE A 103 -14.51 -1.55 11.50
N ALA A 104 -15.39 -2.53 11.26
CA ALA A 104 -15.08 -3.94 11.42
C ALA A 104 -13.93 -4.39 10.52
N ASP A 105 -13.86 -3.91 9.28
CA ASP A 105 -12.78 -4.22 8.35
C ASP A 105 -11.46 -3.57 8.79
N LYS A 106 -11.53 -2.35 9.36
CA LYS A 106 -10.37 -1.67 9.96
C LYS A 106 -9.79 -2.45 11.12
N VAL A 107 -10.65 -2.90 12.03
CA VAL A 107 -10.24 -3.73 13.18
C VAL A 107 -9.68 -5.07 12.69
N ALA A 108 -10.37 -5.75 11.78
CA ALA A 108 -9.90 -7.03 11.26
C ALA A 108 -8.53 -6.90 10.57
N PHE A 109 -8.29 -5.84 9.82
CA PHE A 109 -6.99 -5.59 9.18
C PHE A 109 -5.89 -5.28 10.19
N LEU A 110 -6.16 -4.45 11.20
CA LEU A 110 -5.17 -4.08 12.21
C LEU A 110 -4.75 -5.26 13.12
N PHE A 111 -5.63 -6.25 13.32
CA PHE A 111 -5.43 -7.33 14.29
C PHE A 111 -5.28 -8.75 13.68
N ASN A 112 -5.57 -8.94 12.38
CA ASN A 112 -5.43 -10.24 11.69
C ASN A 112 -4.35 -10.27 10.60
N CYS A 113 -3.46 -9.27 10.55
CA CYS A 113 -2.19 -9.35 9.84
C CYS A 113 -1.21 -10.23 10.62
#